data_AF-A0A2D7GHS9-F1
#
_entry.id   AF-A0A2D7GHS9-F1
#
_cell.length_a   1.000
_cell.length_b   1.000
_cell.length_c   1.000
_cell.angle_alpha   90.00
_cell.angle_beta   90.00
_cell.angle_gamma   90.00
#
_symmetry.space_group_name_H-M   'P 1'
#
loop_
_entity.id
_entity.type
_entity.pdbx_description
1 polymer ?
#
loop_
_entity_poly.entity_id
_entity_poly.type
_entity_poly.pdbx_seq_one_letter_code
_entity_poly.pdbx_strand_id
1 'polypeptide(L)'
;MKIFLKTLFFCIFFSSTVKANAFSEVFGSEGAAGISQSKIRSLSYTFQYFTLVGSIGYVAKQLHNSGFMEPLGLMPESIHNLSPLAYKDNFLINKYNANAYAVGEKIENLNMLNDYNIKAAKNPFSVKSIESRNNFNFNKSSSLNFERNNLVDRYLDD
;
A
#
# COMPACT_ATOMS: atom_id res chain seq x y z
N MET A 1 18.31 -14.54 -13.61
CA MET A 1 18.98 -13.64 -14.58
C MET A 1 19.86 -14.36 -15.62
N LYS A 2 20.86 -15.16 -15.23
CA LYS A 2 21.78 -15.83 -16.18
C LYS A 2 21.09 -16.77 -17.18
N ILE A 3 20.04 -17.47 -16.75
CA ILE A 3 19.26 -18.37 -17.61
C ILE A 3 18.44 -17.53 -18.60
N PHE A 4 17.68 -16.54 -18.13
CA PHE A 4 16.89 -15.64 -18.98
C PHE A 4 17.73 -14.94 -20.06
N LEU A 5 18.92 -14.46 -19.70
CA LEU A 5 19.83 -13.82 -20.67
C LEU A 5 20.32 -14.83 -21.73
N LYS A 6 20.61 -16.08 -21.32
CA LYS A 6 20.99 -17.15 -22.24
C LYS A 6 19.83 -17.55 -23.15
N THR A 7 18.59 -17.63 -22.65
CA THR A 7 17.42 -17.92 -23.47
C THR A 7 17.12 -16.80 -24.46
N LEU A 8 17.24 -15.53 -24.02
CA LEU A 8 17.07 -14.36 -24.89
C LEU A 8 18.09 -14.37 -26.03
N PHE A 9 19.37 -14.60 -25.71
CA PHE A 9 20.43 -14.70 -26.71
C PHE A 9 20.17 -15.86 -27.68
N PHE A 10 19.78 -17.04 -27.16
CA PHE A 10 19.46 -18.19 -27.99
C PHE A 10 18.29 -17.91 -28.96
N CYS A 11 17.23 -17.22 -28.52
CA CYS A 11 16.10 -16.85 -29.37
C CYS A 11 16.47 -15.85 -30.49
N ILE A 12 17.41 -14.93 -30.24
CA ILE A 12 17.86 -13.95 -31.25
C ILE A 12 18.69 -14.63 -32.35
N PHE A 13 19.51 -15.63 -32.00
CA PHE A 13 20.36 -16.33 -32.97
C PHE A 13 19.66 -17.48 -33.71
N PHE A 14 18.56 -18.01 -33.17
CA PHE A 14 17.74 -19.05 -33.82
C PHE A 14 16.51 -18.49 -34.57
N SER A 15 16.35 -17.17 -34.67
CA SER A 15 15.32 -16.60 -35.54
C SER A 15 15.63 -16.96 -36.98
N SER A 16 14.82 -17.83 -37.58
CA SER A 16 14.91 -18.21 -38.98
C SER A 16 14.87 -16.98 -39.89
N THR A 17 15.46 -17.10 -41.09
CA THR A 17 15.40 -16.05 -42.11
C THR A 17 13.93 -15.70 -42.37
N VAL A 18 13.51 -14.51 -41.92
CA VAL A 18 12.14 -14.02 -42.08
C VAL A 18 11.84 -14.02 -43.58
N LYS A 19 10.97 -14.93 -44.03
CA LYS A 19 10.55 -14.98 -45.44
C LYS A 19 9.91 -13.63 -45.77
N ALA A 20 10.31 -13.04 -46.91
CA ALA A 20 9.84 -11.74 -47.40
C ALA A 20 8.30 -11.61 -47.54
N ASN A 21 7.55 -12.71 -47.38
CA ASN A 21 6.10 -12.77 -47.41
C ASN A 21 5.41 -12.19 -46.16
N ALA A 22 6.13 -11.92 -45.07
CA ALA A 22 5.55 -11.24 -43.90
C ALA A 22 4.96 -9.85 -44.24
N PHE A 23 5.47 -9.22 -45.30
CA PHE A 23 4.99 -7.91 -45.74
C PHE A 23 3.60 -7.95 -46.39
N SER A 24 3.28 -9.03 -47.12
CA SER A 24 1.97 -9.23 -47.75
C SER A 24 0.87 -9.50 -46.72
N GLU A 25 1.22 -10.03 -45.56
CA GLU A 25 0.28 -10.35 -44.48
C GLU A 25 -0.10 -9.10 -43.67
N VAL A 26 0.86 -8.19 -43.45
CA VAL A 26 0.64 -6.98 -42.63
C VAL A 26 0.07 -5.82 -43.46
N PHE A 27 0.40 -5.72 -44.74
CA PHE A 27 0.00 -4.59 -45.61
C PHE A 27 -0.84 -5.00 -46.84
N GLY A 28 -1.29 -6.25 -46.89
CA GLY A 28 -2.05 -6.78 -48.01
C GLY A 28 -1.25 -6.96 -49.31
N SER A 29 -1.94 -7.36 -50.37
CA SER A 29 -1.36 -7.56 -51.71
C SER A 29 -0.79 -6.27 -52.33
N GLU A 30 -1.29 -5.12 -51.89
CA GLU A 30 -0.92 -3.78 -52.35
C GLU A 30 0.48 -3.37 -51.87
N GLY A 31 0.83 -3.70 -50.61
CA GLY A 31 2.16 -3.45 -50.06
C GLY A 31 3.26 -4.30 -50.71
N ALA A 32 2.93 -5.54 -51.09
CA ALA A 32 3.82 -6.46 -51.79
C ALA A 32 4.04 -6.07 -53.27
N ALA A 33 2.98 -5.64 -53.96
CA ALA A 33 3.05 -5.14 -55.33
C ALA A 33 3.88 -3.84 -55.45
N GLY A 34 3.96 -3.05 -54.38
CA GLY A 34 4.81 -1.85 -54.32
C GLY A 34 6.32 -2.14 -54.32
N ILE A 35 6.75 -3.35 -53.94
CA ILE A 35 8.18 -3.73 -53.87
C ILE A 35 8.74 -4.03 -55.28
N SER A 36 7.92 -4.57 -56.18
CA SER A 36 8.31 -4.87 -57.57
C SER A 36 8.30 -3.62 -58.48
N GLN A 37 7.57 -2.57 -58.12
CA GLN A 37 7.44 -1.33 -58.89
C GLN A 37 8.42 -0.24 -58.39
N SER A 38 9.42 0.13 -59.19
CA SER A 38 10.53 1.02 -58.73
C SER A 38 10.08 2.40 -58.22
N LYS A 39 8.95 2.93 -58.71
CA LYS A 39 8.38 4.24 -58.32
C LYS A 39 7.69 4.23 -56.95
N ILE A 40 7.17 3.08 -56.51
CA ILE A 40 6.37 2.95 -55.26
C ILE A 40 7.19 2.27 -54.15
N ARG A 41 8.30 1.63 -54.53
CA ARG A 41 9.22 0.91 -53.65
C ARG A 41 9.76 1.76 -52.48
N SER A 42 10.07 3.03 -52.72
CA SER A 42 10.58 3.94 -51.66
C SER A 42 9.53 4.24 -50.59
N LEU A 43 8.26 4.35 -50.98
CA LEU A 43 7.14 4.58 -50.07
C LEU A 43 6.83 3.32 -49.25
N SER A 44 6.81 2.15 -49.92
CA SER A 44 6.65 0.86 -49.24
C SER A 44 7.73 0.65 -48.17
N TYR A 45 9.01 0.88 -48.51
CA TYR A 45 10.11 0.81 -47.54
C TYR A 45 9.95 1.79 -46.37
N THR A 46 9.58 3.04 -46.67
CA THR A 46 9.34 4.06 -45.64
C THR A 46 8.26 3.63 -44.65
N PHE A 47 7.16 3.03 -45.11
CA PHE A 47 6.12 2.52 -44.23
C PHE A 47 6.57 1.35 -43.37
N GLN A 48 7.40 0.43 -43.89
CA GLN A 48 7.92 -0.68 -43.06
C GLN A 48 8.82 -0.14 -41.94
N TYR A 49 9.71 0.79 -42.28
CA TYR A 49 10.56 1.44 -41.28
C TYR A 49 9.72 2.23 -40.27
N PHE A 50 8.71 2.95 -40.73
CA PHE A 50 7.82 3.70 -39.84
C PHE A 50 7.05 2.78 -38.89
N THR A 51 6.47 1.68 -39.39
CA THR A 51 5.77 0.70 -38.57
C THR A 51 6.71 0.01 -37.59
N LEU A 52 7.91 -0.38 -38.02
CA LEU A 52 8.90 -1.00 -37.14
C LEU A 52 9.35 -0.04 -36.03
N VAL A 53 9.66 1.21 -36.37
CA VAL A 53 10.01 2.26 -35.40
C VAL A 53 8.84 2.55 -34.47
N GLY A 54 7.62 2.61 -34.99
CA GLY A 54 6.40 2.82 -34.21
C GLY A 54 6.13 1.69 -33.22
N SER A 55 6.26 0.43 -33.65
CA SER A 55 6.09 -0.74 -32.80
C SER A 55 7.15 -0.82 -31.70
N ILE A 56 8.43 -0.63 -32.05
CA ILE A 56 9.52 -0.61 -31.07
C ILE A 56 9.32 0.55 -30.08
N GLY A 57 9.00 1.75 -30.57
CA GLY A 57 8.74 2.92 -29.75
C GLY A 57 7.56 2.71 -28.79
N TYR A 58 6.49 2.07 -29.25
CA TYR A 58 5.34 1.74 -28.40
C TYR A 58 5.73 0.76 -27.29
N VAL A 59 6.42 -0.34 -27.62
CA VAL A 59 6.85 -1.33 -26.62
C VAL A 59 7.83 -0.69 -25.61
N ALA A 60 8.80 0.07 -26.09
CA ALA A 60 9.75 0.78 -25.23
C ALA A 60 9.04 1.76 -24.28
N LYS A 61 8.05 2.51 -24.80
CA LYS A 61 7.23 3.41 -23.99
C LYS A 61 6.43 2.66 -22.92
N GLN A 62 5.86 1.51 -23.26
CA GLN A 62 5.10 0.71 -22.28
C GLN A 62 6.00 0.08 -21.21
N LEU A 63 7.21 -0.38 -21.58
CA LEU A 63 8.19 -0.88 -20.62
C LEU A 63 8.71 0.23 -19.68
N HIS A 64 8.90 1.44 -20.19
CA HIS A 64 9.25 2.59 -19.35
C HIS A 64 8.08 2.94 -18.42
N ASN A 65 6.88 3.12 -18.96
CA ASN A 65 5.70 3.54 -18.20
C ASN A 65 5.27 2.52 -17.13
N SER A 66 5.61 1.24 -17.29
CA SER A 66 5.34 0.20 -16.31
C SER A 66 6.38 0.10 -15.19
N GLY A 67 7.49 0.85 -15.29
CA GLY A 67 8.60 0.75 -14.34
C GLY A 67 9.52 -0.45 -14.58
N PHE A 68 9.35 -1.22 -15.66
CA PHE A 68 10.19 -2.39 -15.95
C PHE A 68 11.68 -2.05 -16.09
N MET A 69 11.99 -0.83 -16.50
CA MET A 69 13.36 -0.32 -16.68
C MET A 69 14.00 0.24 -15.39
N GLU A 70 13.34 0.06 -14.22
CA GLU A 70 13.86 0.45 -12.91
C GLU A 70 15.30 -0.04 -12.63
N PRO A 71 15.71 -1.29 -12.95
CA PRO A 71 17.08 -1.75 -12.70
C PRO A 71 18.15 -0.98 -13.48
N LEU A 72 17.76 -0.25 -14.53
CA LEU A 72 18.63 0.59 -15.34
C LEU A 72 18.60 2.07 -14.91
N GLY A 73 17.85 2.40 -13.84
CA GLY A 73 17.67 3.78 -13.37
C GLY A 73 16.72 4.61 -14.24
N LEU A 74 15.98 3.98 -15.16
CA LEU A 74 15.05 4.64 -16.06
C LEU A 74 13.63 4.37 -15.60
N MET A 75 13.15 5.19 -14.66
CA MET A 75 11.80 5.07 -14.09
C MET A 75 10.99 6.35 -14.34
N PRO A 76 9.70 6.24 -14.71
CA PRO A 76 8.85 7.41 -14.89
C PRO A 76 8.59 8.11 -13.55
N GLU A 77 8.53 9.44 -13.58
CA GLU A 77 8.25 10.27 -12.40
C GLU A 77 6.93 9.89 -11.71
N SER A 78 5.94 9.43 -12.49
CA SER A 78 4.66 8.98 -11.94
C SER A 78 4.81 7.81 -10.97
N ILE A 79 5.70 6.85 -11.23
CA ILE A 79 5.96 5.71 -10.35
C ILE A 79 6.87 6.12 -9.19
N HIS A 80 7.89 6.94 -9.47
CA HIS A 80 8.78 7.48 -8.45
C HIS A 80 8.00 8.24 -7.35
N ASN A 81 6.93 8.94 -7.73
CA ASN A 81 6.09 9.70 -6.80
C ASN A 81 5.01 8.88 -6.08
N LEU A 82 4.75 7.63 -6.47
CA LEU A 82 3.78 6.75 -5.78
C LEU A 82 4.25 6.35 -4.38
N SER A 83 5.56 6.15 -4.22
CA SER A 83 6.14 5.82 -2.92
C SER A 83 7.45 6.58 -2.72
N PRO A 84 7.37 7.82 -2.19
CA PRO A 84 8.54 8.59 -1.82
C PRO A 84 9.44 7.84 -0.81
N LEU A 85 8.86 6.91 -0.04
CA LEU A 85 9.58 6.05 0.91
C LEU A 85 10.45 4.99 0.22
N ALA A 86 9.98 4.43 -0.89
CA ALA A 86 10.69 3.37 -1.59
C ALA A 86 11.74 3.92 -2.57
N TYR A 87 11.47 5.10 -3.17
CA TYR A 87 12.24 5.58 -4.32
C TYR A 87 13.02 6.88 -4.11
N LYS A 88 12.80 7.61 -3.01
CA LYS A 88 13.55 8.84 -2.75
C LYS A 88 14.90 8.49 -2.14
N ASP A 89 15.98 8.75 -2.87
CA ASP A 89 17.38 8.52 -2.44
C ASP A 89 17.72 9.18 -1.09
N ASN A 90 17.04 10.27 -0.77
CA ASN A 90 17.28 11.06 0.43
C ASN A 90 15.99 11.20 1.25
N PHE A 91 15.67 10.17 2.03
CA PHE A 91 14.81 10.31 3.21
C PHE A 91 15.58 11.13 4.26
N LEU A 92 15.65 12.44 4.05
CA LEU A 92 16.08 13.39 5.08
C LEU A 92 14.99 13.40 6.15
N ILE A 93 15.01 12.39 7.02
CA ILE A 93 14.39 12.52 8.32
C ILE A 93 15.16 13.64 9.01
N ASN A 94 14.63 14.86 8.89
CA ASN A 94 15.12 15.96 9.68
C ASN A 94 15.08 15.49 11.14
N LYS A 95 16.23 15.45 11.83
CA LYS A 95 16.35 14.96 13.21
C LYS A 95 15.34 15.63 14.15
N TYR A 96 14.96 16.87 13.86
CA TYR A 96 13.90 17.60 14.57
C TYR A 96 12.51 16.97 14.37
N ASN A 97 12.18 16.52 13.15
CA ASN A 97 10.94 15.83 12.85
C ASN A 97 10.91 14.43 13.46
N ALA A 98 12.03 13.69 13.44
CA ALA A 98 12.12 12.37 14.08
C ALA A 98 11.79 12.43 15.57
N ASN A 99 12.34 13.42 16.26
CA ASN A 99 12.09 13.64 17.68
C ASN A 99 10.63 14.06 17.92
N ALA A 100 10.05 14.90 17.06
CA ALA A 100 8.64 15.27 17.16
C ALA A 100 7.71 14.06 16.99
N TYR A 101 7.98 13.18 16.01
CA TYR A 101 7.23 11.94 15.82
C TYR A 101 7.39 10.99 17.01
N ALA A 102 8.61 10.80 17.52
CA ALA A 102 8.85 9.97 18.70
C ALA A 102 8.18 10.51 19.97
N VAL A 103 8.09 11.84 20.13
CA VAL A 103 7.34 12.46 21.24
C VAL A 103 5.84 12.26 21.04
N GLY A 104 5.33 12.43 19.82
CA GLY A 104 3.94 12.15 19.48
C GLY A 104 3.53 10.73 19.82
N GLU A 105 4.33 9.75 19.41
CA GLU A 105 4.11 8.32 19.69
C GLU A 105 4.12 8.02 21.20
N LYS A 106 5.05 8.64 21.96
CA LYS A 106 5.07 8.51 23.43
C LYS A 106 3.82 9.08 24.07
N ILE A 107 3.35 10.24 23.63
CA ILE A 107 2.13 10.87 24.14
C ILE A 107 0.90 10.00 23.83
N GLU A 108 0.82 9.47 22.61
CA GLU A 108 -0.29 8.59 22.21
C GLU A 108 -0.33 7.31 23.05
N ASN A 109 0.82 6.68 23.29
CA ASN A 109 0.92 5.51 24.18
C ASN A 109 0.48 5.84 25.61
N LEU A 110 0.90 6.99 26.15
CA LEU A 110 0.45 7.44 27.47
C LEU A 110 -1.05 7.69 27.51
N ASN A 111 -1.62 8.28 26.47
CA ASN A 111 -3.06 8.51 26.37
C ASN A 111 -3.83 7.19 26.30
N MET A 112 -3.36 6.20 25.53
CA MET A 112 -3.98 4.88 25.49
C MET A 112 -3.98 4.19 26.86
N LEU A 113 -2.85 4.22 27.57
CA LEU A 113 -2.75 3.66 28.92
C LEU A 113 -3.68 4.39 29.89
N ASN A 114 -3.76 5.71 29.80
CA ASN A 114 -4.66 6.50 30.62
C ASN A 114 -6.14 6.16 30.34
N ASP A 115 -6.53 6.07 29.08
CA ASP A 115 -7.88 5.67 28.67
C ASP A 115 -8.23 4.26 29.15
N TYR A 116 -7.28 3.33 29.06
CA TYR A 116 -7.45 1.99 29.60
C TYR A 116 -7.67 2.01 31.12
N ASN A 117 -6.86 2.78 31.86
CA ASN A 117 -6.99 2.92 33.31
C ASN A 117 -8.33 3.55 33.70
N ILE A 118 -8.79 4.56 32.97
CA ILE A 118 -10.10 5.18 33.20
C ILE A 118 -11.23 4.18 32.95
N LYS A 119 -11.17 3.41 31.85
CA LYS A 119 -12.16 2.37 31.53
C LYS A 119 -12.15 1.26 32.58
N ALA A 120 -10.97 0.81 33.01
CA ALA A 120 -10.81 -0.20 34.05
C ALA A 120 -11.37 0.28 35.41
N ALA A 121 -11.15 1.55 35.76
CA ALA A 121 -11.70 2.14 36.99
C ALA A 121 -13.22 2.32 36.94
N LYS A 122 -13.79 2.60 35.75
CA LYS A 122 -15.24 2.68 35.54
C LYS A 122 -15.92 1.32 35.38
N ASN A 123 -15.16 0.22 35.34
CA ASN A 123 -15.74 -1.11 35.19
C ASN A 123 -16.60 -1.46 36.42
N PRO A 124 -17.87 -1.87 36.23
CA PRO A 124 -18.75 -2.26 37.33
C PRO A 124 -18.24 -3.45 38.16
N PHE A 125 -17.31 -4.23 37.64
CA PHE A 125 -16.68 -5.39 38.30
C PHE A 125 -15.22 -5.13 38.71
N SER A 126 -14.77 -3.87 38.72
CA SER A 126 -13.44 -3.54 39.24
C SER A 126 -13.34 -3.75 40.74
N VAL A 127 -12.12 -3.98 41.26
CA VAL A 127 -11.89 -4.12 42.71
C VAL A 127 -12.44 -2.90 43.47
N LYS A 128 -12.21 -1.69 42.95
CA LYS A 128 -12.71 -0.43 43.54
C LYS A 128 -14.23 -0.35 43.53
N SER A 129 -14.90 -0.78 42.46
CA SER A 129 -16.37 -0.76 42.40
C SER A 129 -16.99 -1.80 43.32
N ILE A 130 -16.36 -2.97 43.45
CA ILE A 130 -16.77 -4.02 44.39
C ILE A 130 -16.62 -3.51 45.83
N GLU A 131 -15.48 -2.91 46.17
CA GLU A 131 -15.23 -2.32 47.48
C GLU A 131 -16.25 -1.22 47.83
N SER A 132 -16.50 -0.28 46.91
CA SER A 132 -17.48 0.80 47.10
C SER A 132 -18.90 0.26 47.34
N ARG A 133 -19.34 -0.73 46.56
CA ARG A 133 -20.64 -1.39 46.75
C ARG A 133 -20.73 -2.10 48.09
N ASN A 134 -19.66 -2.77 48.49
CA ASN A 134 -19.62 -3.50 49.75
C ASN A 134 -19.71 -2.54 50.95
N ASN A 135 -18.94 -1.46 50.92
CA ASN A 135 -19.00 -0.41 51.95
C ASN A 135 -20.38 0.25 52.02
N PHE A 136 -21.00 0.54 50.86
CA PHE A 136 -22.36 1.06 50.82
C PHE A 136 -23.37 0.10 51.45
N ASN A 137 -23.32 -1.19 51.09
CA ASN A 137 -24.22 -2.20 51.63
C ASN A 137 -24.03 -2.39 53.14
N PHE A 138 -22.78 -2.38 53.61
CA PHE A 138 -22.46 -2.46 55.03
C PHE A 138 -23.05 -1.27 55.81
N ASN A 139 -22.81 -0.04 55.34
CA ASN A 139 -23.34 1.16 55.97
C ASN A 139 -24.88 1.16 55.98
N LYS A 140 -25.50 0.77 54.87
CA LYS A 140 -26.96 0.63 54.78
C LYS A 140 -27.49 -0.40 55.76
N SER A 141 -26.84 -1.56 55.86
CA SER A 141 -27.21 -2.61 56.82
C SER A 141 -27.11 -2.11 58.26
N SER A 142 -26.04 -1.38 58.59
CA SER A 142 -25.86 -0.77 59.91
C SER A 142 -26.97 0.24 60.23
N SER A 143 -27.31 1.11 59.29
CA SER A 143 -28.39 2.10 59.44
C SER A 143 -29.75 1.43 59.65
N LEU A 144 -30.08 0.42 58.84
CA LEU A 144 -31.32 -0.33 58.98
C LEU A 144 -31.40 -1.11 60.28
N ASN A 145 -30.27 -1.59 60.80
CA ASN A 145 -30.23 -2.26 62.10
C ASN A 145 -30.53 -1.26 63.24
N PHE A 146 -29.94 -0.07 63.16
CA PHE A 146 -30.20 1.00 64.13
C PHE A 146 -31.67 1.45 64.11
N GLU A 147 -32.25 1.68 62.93
CA GLU A 147 -33.68 2.01 62.78
C GLU A 147 -34.58 0.92 63.36
N ARG A 148 -34.25 -0.35 63.11
CA ARG A 148 -35.02 -1.48 63.63
C ARG A 148 -34.97 -1.56 65.14
N ASN A 149 -33.79 -1.36 65.74
CA ASN A 149 -33.65 -1.35 67.19
C ASN A 149 -34.46 -0.20 67.81
N ASN A 150 -34.35 1.02 67.26
CA ASN A 150 -35.17 2.14 67.73
C ASN A 150 -36.68 1.89 67.64
N LEU A 151 -37.13 1.19 66.59
CA LEU A 151 -38.54 0.80 66.45
C LEU A 151 -38.96 -0.23 67.50
N VAL A 152 -38.08 -1.20 67.81
CA VAL A 152 -38.33 -2.20 68.84
C VAL A 152 -38.38 -1.56 70.21
N ASP A 153 -37.42 -0.70 70.55
CA ASP A 153 -37.37 0.00 71.83
C ASP A 153 -38.64 0.83 72.05
N ARG A 154 -39.07 1.58 71.03
CA ARG A 154 -40.35 2.31 71.06
C ARG A 154 -41.57 1.43 71.31
N TYR A 155 -41.58 0.20 70.81
CA TYR A 155 -42.71 -0.72 70.96
C TYR A 155 -42.71 -1.43 72.32
N LEU A 156 -41.56 -1.49 73.00
CA LEU A 156 -41.38 -2.14 74.30
C LEU A 156 -41.50 -1.15 75.47
N ASP A 157 -41.24 0.14 75.23
CA ASP A 157 -41.37 1.23 76.20
C ASP A 157 -42.79 1.86 76.25
N ASP A 158 -43.73 1.40 75.42
CA ASP A 158 -45.19 1.64 75.51
C ASP A 158 -45.90 0.49 76.24
#